data_AF-A0A8H4ESH3-F1
#
_entry.id   AF-A0A8H4ESH3-F1
#
_cell.length_a   1.000
_cell.length_b   1.000
_cell.length_c   1.000
_cell.angle_alpha   90.00
_cell.angle_beta   90.00
_cell.angle_gamma   90.00
#
_symmetry.space_group_name_H-M   'P 1'
#
loop_
_entity.id
_entity.type
_entity.pdbx_description
1 polymer ?
#
loop_
_entity_poly.entity_id
_entity_poly.type
_entity_poly.pdbx_seq_one_letter_code
_entity_poly.pdbx_strand_id
1 'polypeptide(L)'
;MIDMLRRFEQEGDEMSREAMEMEDEDYDDITDRFNDLNIDSADIETIWNKLTPRERAEFQEKFIDGKPESLLEIIDELPLWKPWWEYNNNNSSKIVEISSQVVEDEEYSQKKSRDTLLQRPQILSDIKKIGELTKKSPNPALTLNLINILYVYTYICRMFNGSIHENVQDSINVLWDLSPILNTTKNLVFQSVDEAITASSMITIQNPKYKQPPEFQSLILGDIVCLLTSIDAVLAALSDLYRLFQSQQQTSTTTTSNNYLPKNPSKTKDDYKKKVFLTEKKLYFYIAYVNSLPQQSTAVLEILRHEVEAERVKCIREGQEYKRDREKIEEVFGNRQYGKDESEIESNDGKGGLITEI
;
A
#
# COMPACT_ATOMS: atom_id res chain seq x y z
N MET A 1 50.26 -30.61 38.66
CA MET A 1 49.51 -29.34 38.53
C MET A 1 49.84 -28.66 37.21
N ILE A 2 51.13 -28.49 36.88
CA ILE A 2 51.58 -28.03 35.55
C ILE A 2 51.17 -28.97 34.40
N ASP A 3 51.25 -30.29 34.57
CA ASP A 3 50.82 -31.24 33.53
C ASP A 3 49.30 -31.26 33.29
N MET A 4 48.52 -30.79 34.27
CA MET A 4 47.05 -30.73 34.19
C MET A 4 46.62 -29.44 33.47
N LEU A 5 47.35 -28.35 33.69
CA LEU A 5 47.22 -27.09 32.93
C LEU A 5 47.61 -27.27 31.46
N ARG A 6 48.68 -28.01 31.18
CA ARG A 6 49.13 -28.27 29.79
C ARG A 6 48.13 -29.09 28.98
N ARG A 7 47.38 -29.99 29.63
CA ARG A 7 46.30 -30.75 28.98
C ARG A 7 45.08 -29.90 28.69
N PHE A 8 44.70 -29.01 29.61
CA PHE A 8 43.61 -28.06 29.40
C PHE A 8 43.89 -27.07 28.26
N GLU A 9 45.15 -26.66 28.13
CA GLU A 9 45.60 -25.76 27.05
C GLU A 9 45.61 -26.48 25.70
N GLN A 10 46.05 -27.75 25.66
CA GLN A 10 45.98 -28.58 24.44
C GLN A 10 44.55 -28.93 24.04
N GLU A 11 43.66 -29.25 24.99
CA GLU A 11 42.24 -29.51 24.72
C GLU A 11 41.51 -28.23 24.26
N GLY A 12 41.88 -27.06 24.80
CA GLY A 12 41.34 -25.77 24.36
C GLY A 12 41.80 -25.36 22.95
N ASP A 13 43.05 -25.66 22.60
CA ASP A 13 43.61 -25.40 21.27
C ASP A 13 43.09 -26.38 20.20
N GLU A 14 42.90 -27.67 20.55
CA GLU A 14 42.28 -28.67 19.66
C GLU A 14 40.81 -28.34 19.39
N MET A 15 40.05 -27.95 20.42
CA MET A 15 38.65 -27.54 20.27
C MET A 15 38.50 -26.23 19.47
N SER A 16 39.47 -25.31 19.58
CA SER A 16 39.50 -24.08 18.77
C SER A 16 39.90 -24.34 17.31
N ARG A 17 40.74 -25.34 17.05
CA ARG A 17 41.08 -25.79 15.69
C ARG A 17 39.93 -26.52 15.01
N GLU A 18 39.26 -27.44 15.72
CA GLU A 18 38.07 -28.11 15.21
C GLU A 18 36.92 -27.13 14.93
N ALA A 19 36.80 -26.05 15.72
CA ALA A 19 35.82 -25.00 15.45
C ALA A 19 36.14 -24.14 14.22
N MET A 20 37.43 -23.94 13.90
CA MET A 20 37.85 -23.23 12.67
C MET A 20 37.82 -24.14 11.43
N GLU A 21 38.02 -25.46 11.57
CA GLU A 21 37.95 -26.41 10.45
C GLU A 21 36.50 -26.75 10.03
N MET A 22 35.49 -26.39 10.84
CA MET A 22 34.06 -26.51 10.48
C MET A 22 33.45 -25.26 9.82
N GLU A 23 34.22 -24.19 9.59
CA GLU A 23 33.75 -23.02 8.84
C GLU A 23 33.95 -23.12 7.31
N ASP A 24 34.60 -24.19 6.83
CA ASP A 24 34.80 -24.48 5.40
C ASP A 24 33.79 -25.55 4.88
N GLU A 25 32.55 -25.57 5.38
CA GLU A 25 31.47 -26.28 4.70
C GLU A 25 31.01 -25.45 3.49
N ASP A 26 31.58 -25.76 2.32
CA ASP A 26 31.12 -25.46 0.96
C ASP A 26 29.88 -24.55 0.89
N TYR A 27 30.09 -23.25 1.02
CA TYR A 27 29.12 -22.26 0.57
C TYR A 27 29.13 -22.30 -0.95
N ASP A 28 28.32 -23.19 -1.54
CA ASP A 28 27.92 -23.10 -2.95
C ASP A 28 27.36 -21.68 -3.16
N ASP A 29 28.17 -20.80 -3.74
CA ASP A 29 27.84 -19.39 -3.94
C ASP A 29 26.51 -19.30 -4.69
N ILE A 30 25.60 -18.48 -4.15
CA ILE A 30 24.30 -18.25 -4.78
C ILE A 30 24.48 -17.74 -6.21
N THR A 31 25.57 -16.98 -6.46
CA THR A 31 25.93 -16.50 -7.80
C THR A 31 26.15 -17.65 -8.78
N ASP A 32 26.86 -18.70 -8.37
CA ASP A 32 27.16 -19.84 -9.23
C ASP A 32 25.89 -20.66 -9.53
N ARG A 33 25.00 -20.80 -8.55
CA ARG A 33 23.74 -21.55 -8.70
C ARG A 33 22.72 -20.84 -9.60
N PHE A 34 22.77 -19.51 -9.64
CA PHE A 34 21.88 -18.64 -10.41
C PHE A 34 22.46 -18.17 -11.74
N ASN A 35 23.72 -18.46 -12.05
CA ASN A 35 24.42 -17.98 -13.25
C ASN A 35 23.70 -18.35 -14.57
N ASP A 36 23.09 -19.53 -14.62
CA ASP A 36 22.35 -20.02 -15.80
C ASP A 36 20.85 -19.67 -15.77
N LEU A 37 20.37 -18.99 -14.73
CA LEU A 37 18.94 -18.70 -14.54
C LEU A 37 18.60 -17.27 -14.93
N ASN A 38 17.74 -17.13 -15.94
CA ASN A 38 17.15 -15.83 -16.25
C ASN A 38 15.95 -15.56 -15.31
N ILE A 39 16.22 -14.78 -14.26
CA ILE A 39 15.26 -14.42 -13.20
C ILE A 39 13.98 -13.80 -13.75
N ASP A 40 14.05 -13.00 -14.82
CA ASP A 40 12.89 -12.31 -15.40
C ASP A 40 11.91 -13.25 -16.12
N SER A 41 12.34 -14.47 -16.41
CA SER A 41 11.57 -15.46 -17.19
C SER A 41 11.34 -16.78 -16.47
N ALA A 42 12.06 -17.04 -15.38
CA ALA A 42 11.94 -18.26 -14.61
C ALA A 42 10.66 -18.25 -13.77
N ASP A 43 10.07 -19.43 -13.59
CA ASP A 43 8.95 -19.61 -12.67
C ASP A 43 9.43 -19.54 -11.21
N ILE A 44 8.52 -19.11 -10.33
CA ILE A 44 8.79 -18.92 -8.90
C ILE A 44 9.22 -20.23 -8.25
N GLU A 45 8.67 -21.37 -8.66
CA GLU A 45 9.05 -22.68 -8.12
C GLU A 45 10.48 -23.05 -8.50
N THR A 46 10.91 -22.79 -9.74
CA THR A 46 12.32 -22.99 -10.16
C THR A 46 13.28 -22.10 -9.37
N ILE A 47 12.96 -20.82 -9.20
CA ILE A 47 13.76 -19.89 -8.39
C ILE A 47 13.83 -20.39 -6.93
N TRP A 48 12.70 -20.78 -6.37
CA TRP A 48 12.60 -21.28 -5.00
C TRP A 48 13.38 -22.58 -4.81
N ASN A 49 13.28 -23.50 -5.77
CA ASN A 49 13.97 -24.78 -5.73
C ASN A 49 15.48 -24.64 -5.89
N LYS A 50 15.93 -23.57 -6.53
CA LYS A 50 17.35 -23.24 -6.65
C LYS A 50 17.94 -22.79 -5.32
N LEU A 51 17.18 -22.20 -4.40
CA LEU A 51 17.62 -21.78 -3.05
C LEU A 51 17.93 -22.98 -2.12
N THR A 52 18.94 -22.85 -1.25
CA THR A 52 19.27 -23.86 -0.23
C THR A 52 18.23 -23.87 0.88
N PRO A 53 18.14 -24.95 1.69
CA PRO A 53 17.26 -24.96 2.85
C PRO A 53 17.51 -23.81 3.83
N ARG A 54 18.78 -23.40 4.00
CA ARG A 54 19.16 -22.27 4.86
C ARG A 54 18.69 -20.94 4.29
N GLU A 55 18.90 -20.68 3.00
CA GLU A 55 18.43 -19.46 2.33
C GLU A 55 16.90 -19.38 2.29
N ARG A 56 16.21 -20.50 2.09
CA ARG A 56 14.74 -20.55 2.19
C ARG A 56 14.27 -20.23 3.60
N ALA A 57 14.91 -20.80 4.62
CA ALA A 57 14.57 -20.53 6.02
C ALA A 57 14.84 -19.04 6.37
N GLU A 58 15.95 -18.49 5.92
CA GLU A 58 16.28 -17.07 6.09
C GLU A 58 15.27 -16.17 5.38
N PHE A 59 14.87 -16.52 4.15
CA PHE A 59 13.82 -15.81 3.43
C PHE A 59 12.47 -15.92 4.17
N GLN A 60 12.09 -17.10 4.65
CA GLN A 60 10.84 -17.26 5.40
C GLN A 60 10.86 -16.47 6.71
N GLU A 61 11.97 -16.47 7.45
CA GLU A 61 12.10 -15.68 8.67
C GLU A 61 11.99 -14.17 8.38
N LYS A 62 12.69 -13.68 7.34
CA LYS A 62 12.72 -12.26 6.98
C LYS A 62 11.42 -11.76 6.36
N PHE A 63 10.78 -12.54 5.48
CA PHE A 63 9.67 -12.10 4.64
C PHE A 63 8.28 -12.63 5.05
N ILE A 64 8.20 -13.78 5.74
CA ILE A 64 6.93 -14.41 6.12
C ILE A 64 6.66 -14.25 7.62
N ASP A 65 7.66 -14.52 8.46
CA ASP A 65 7.50 -14.49 9.92
C ASP A 65 7.67 -13.08 10.53
N GLY A 66 8.15 -12.12 9.72
CA GLY A 66 7.78 -10.70 9.85
C GLY A 66 8.23 -10.02 11.15
N LYS A 67 9.53 -10.07 11.48
CA LYS A 67 10.09 -9.10 12.41
C LYS A 67 10.13 -7.72 11.72
N PRO A 68 9.49 -6.68 12.27
CA PRO A 68 9.44 -5.36 11.63
C PRO A 68 10.82 -4.72 11.41
N GLU A 69 11.80 -5.10 12.23
CA GLU A 69 13.20 -4.69 12.11
C GLU A 69 13.88 -5.28 10.86
N SER A 70 13.58 -6.53 10.50
CA SER A 70 14.13 -7.20 9.31
C SER A 70 13.55 -6.69 7.99
N LEU A 71 12.32 -6.15 8.01
CA LEU A 71 11.72 -5.49 6.86
C LEU A 71 12.36 -4.12 6.57
N LEU A 72 12.81 -3.40 7.60
CA LEU A 72 13.46 -2.09 7.46
C LEU A 72 14.79 -2.18 6.70
N GLU A 73 15.58 -3.24 6.93
CA GLU A 73 16.85 -3.47 6.24
C GLU A 73 16.68 -3.67 4.72
N ILE A 74 15.49 -4.05 4.26
CA ILE A 74 15.21 -4.36 2.86
C ILE A 74 14.45 -3.22 2.16
N ILE A 75 13.79 -2.33 2.91
CA ILE A 75 13.07 -1.18 2.36
C ILE A 75 13.99 -0.26 1.57
N ASP A 76 15.26 -0.11 1.97
CA ASP A 76 16.23 0.72 1.26
C ASP A 76 16.64 0.14 -0.10
N GLU A 77 16.54 -1.18 -0.27
CA GLU A 77 16.87 -1.90 -1.50
C GLU A 77 15.65 -2.11 -2.43
N LEU A 78 14.43 -1.89 -1.92
CA LEU A 78 13.21 -1.97 -2.72
C LEU A 78 12.98 -0.63 -3.46
N PRO A 79 12.88 -0.62 -4.80
CA PRO A 79 12.50 0.59 -5.52
C PRO A 79 11.07 0.97 -5.16
N LEU A 80 10.94 1.94 -4.25
CA LEU A 80 9.65 2.48 -3.83
C LEU A 80 8.98 3.17 -5.02
N TRP A 81 7.78 2.72 -5.36
CA TRP A 81 7.01 3.30 -6.44
C TRP A 81 6.61 4.73 -6.08
N LYS A 82 6.94 5.65 -6.99
CA LYS A 82 6.50 7.03 -6.90
C LYS A 82 5.20 7.20 -7.67
N PRO A 83 4.11 7.64 -7.02
CA PRO A 83 2.88 7.86 -7.72
C PRO A 83 3.00 8.91 -8.82
N TRP A 84 2.46 8.59 -9.99
CA TRP A 84 2.50 9.45 -11.16
C TRP A 84 1.76 10.80 -10.96
N TRP A 85 0.94 10.92 -9.93
CA TRP A 85 0.19 12.14 -9.59
C TRP A 85 0.95 13.13 -8.70
N GLU A 86 2.04 12.73 -8.04
CA GLU A 86 2.82 13.63 -7.16
C GLU A 86 3.52 14.76 -7.96
N TYR A 87 3.76 14.55 -9.26
CA TYR A 87 4.52 15.47 -10.10
C TYR A 87 3.76 16.74 -10.53
N ASN A 88 2.42 16.77 -10.39
CA ASN A 88 1.63 17.94 -10.73
C ASN A 88 1.80 19.09 -9.72
N ASN A 89 2.29 18.81 -8.50
CA ASN A 89 2.38 19.80 -7.44
C ASN A 89 3.58 20.75 -7.65
N ASN A 90 4.69 20.25 -8.20
CA ASN A 90 5.93 21.01 -8.36
C ASN A 90 5.85 22.10 -9.44
N ASN A 91 4.96 21.97 -10.42
CA ASN A 91 4.79 22.98 -11.48
C ASN A 91 3.84 24.12 -11.07
N SER A 92 3.28 24.09 -9.85
CA SER A 92 2.35 25.11 -9.34
C SER A 92 2.97 26.08 -8.33
N SER A 93 4.27 25.94 -8.01
CA SER A 93 4.96 26.92 -7.17
C SER A 93 5.22 28.20 -7.96
N LYS A 94 4.30 29.18 -7.84
CA LYS A 94 4.49 30.57 -8.31
C LYS A 94 5.49 31.36 -7.47
N ILE A 95 6.13 30.72 -6.50
CA ILE A 95 7.16 31.31 -5.64
C ILE A 95 8.48 30.64 -6.00
N VAL A 96 9.29 31.35 -6.79
CA VAL A 96 10.70 31.05 -7.00
C VAL A 96 11.45 31.70 -5.84
N GLU A 97 12.13 30.90 -5.03
CA GLU A 97 13.07 31.42 -4.05
C GLU A 97 14.28 31.99 -4.80
N ILE A 98 14.46 33.32 -4.75
CA ILE A 98 15.43 34.07 -5.58
C ILE A 98 16.91 33.75 -5.21
N SER A 99 17.16 32.88 -4.23
CA SER A 99 18.52 32.60 -3.72
C SER A 99 19.28 31.46 -4.42
N SER A 100 18.70 30.76 -5.39
CA SER A 100 19.41 29.70 -6.11
C SER A 100 19.26 29.85 -7.61
N GLN A 101 20.12 30.67 -8.22
CA GLN A 101 20.37 30.63 -9.65
C GLN A 101 21.11 29.32 -9.98
N VAL A 102 20.35 28.23 -10.09
CA VAL A 102 20.73 27.12 -10.95
C VAL A 102 19.85 27.28 -12.17
N VAL A 103 20.48 27.55 -13.31
CA VAL A 103 19.81 27.67 -14.60
C VAL A 103 19.27 26.28 -14.92
N GLU A 104 17.99 26.02 -14.66
CA GLU A 104 17.34 24.80 -15.13
C GLU A 104 17.17 24.94 -16.65
N ASP A 105 18.01 24.24 -17.42
CA ASP A 105 17.93 24.17 -18.86
C ASP A 105 16.52 23.74 -19.31
N GLU A 106 15.92 24.46 -20.26
CA GLU A 106 14.57 24.18 -20.80
C GLU A 106 14.44 22.74 -21.33
N GLU A 107 15.55 22.15 -21.78
CA GLU A 107 15.64 20.77 -22.27
C GLU A 107 15.49 19.74 -21.12
N TYR A 108 15.99 20.04 -19.92
CA TYR A 108 15.85 19.18 -18.74
C TYR A 108 14.42 19.17 -18.20
N SER A 109 13.77 20.35 -18.17
CA SER A 109 12.36 20.49 -17.76
C SER A 109 11.38 19.84 -18.75
N GLN A 110 11.67 19.88 -20.05
CA GLN A 110 10.89 19.18 -21.07
C GLN A 110 11.06 17.66 -20.99
N LYS A 111 12.27 17.16 -20.74
CA LYS A 111 12.54 15.72 -20.57
C LYS A 111 11.82 15.16 -19.33
N LYS A 112 11.89 15.85 -18.20
CA LYS A 112 11.18 15.49 -16.96
C LYS A 112 9.65 15.51 -17.12
N SER A 113 9.13 16.49 -17.86
CA SER A 113 7.69 16.56 -18.23
C SER A 113 7.26 15.44 -19.17
N ARG A 114 8.15 14.95 -20.04
CA ARG A 114 7.88 13.83 -20.95
C ARG A 114 7.94 12.49 -20.21
N ASP A 115 8.92 12.29 -19.35
CA ASP A 115 9.06 11.08 -18.53
C ASP A 115 7.89 10.92 -17.54
N THR A 116 7.36 12.03 -17.01
CA THR A 116 6.16 12.02 -16.16
C THR A 116 4.88 11.70 -16.93
N LEU A 117 4.75 12.15 -18.18
CA LEU A 117 3.65 11.72 -19.06
C LEU A 117 3.75 10.25 -19.44
N LEU A 118 4.96 9.68 -19.50
CA LEU A 118 5.18 8.26 -19.77
C LEU A 118 4.79 7.36 -18.59
N GLN A 119 4.95 7.83 -17.35
CA GLN A 119 4.53 7.10 -16.14
C GLN A 119 3.01 7.19 -15.86
N ARG A 120 2.34 8.22 -16.38
CA ARG A 120 0.89 8.39 -16.21
C ARG A 120 0.13 7.35 -17.07
N PRO A 121 -0.87 6.65 -16.50
CA PRO A 121 -1.74 5.78 -17.28
C PRO A 121 -2.42 6.54 -18.42
N GLN A 122 -2.46 5.93 -19.61
CA GLN A 122 -3.04 6.57 -20.79
C GLN A 122 -4.54 6.85 -20.59
N ILE A 123 -5.03 8.00 -21.04
CA ILE A 123 -6.46 8.31 -21.03
C ILE A 123 -7.11 7.60 -22.23
N LEU A 124 -8.35 7.11 -22.09
CA LEU A 124 -9.09 6.55 -23.22
C LEU A 124 -9.29 7.61 -24.32
N SER A 125 -8.93 7.28 -25.56
CA SER A 125 -8.98 8.20 -26.72
C SER A 125 -10.40 8.48 -27.24
N ASP A 126 -11.31 7.51 -27.13
CA ASP A 126 -12.65 7.54 -27.75
C ASP A 126 -13.78 7.51 -26.70
N ILE A 127 -13.76 8.48 -25.80
CA ILE A 127 -14.78 8.61 -24.75
C ILE A 127 -16.07 9.15 -25.38
N LYS A 128 -17.14 8.33 -25.36
CA LYS A 128 -18.47 8.73 -25.84
C LYS A 128 -19.02 9.90 -25.02
N LYS A 129 -19.85 10.72 -25.67
CA LYS A 129 -20.58 11.79 -24.96
C LYS A 129 -21.56 11.17 -23.97
N ILE A 130 -21.69 11.78 -22.80
CA ILE A 130 -22.56 11.28 -21.73
C ILE A 130 -24.03 11.14 -22.18
N GLY A 131 -24.51 12.02 -23.06
CA GLY A 131 -25.86 11.96 -23.63
C GLY A 131 -26.12 10.76 -24.56
N GLU A 132 -25.07 10.11 -25.07
CA GLU A 132 -25.19 8.85 -25.81
C GLU A 132 -25.35 7.64 -24.88
N LEU A 133 -24.93 7.76 -23.62
CA LEU A 133 -24.98 6.70 -22.62
C LEU A 133 -26.27 6.74 -21.78
N THR A 134 -26.78 7.94 -21.50
CA THR A 134 -27.99 8.13 -20.68
C THR A 134 -28.92 9.17 -21.29
N LYS A 135 -30.22 8.87 -21.27
CA LYS A 135 -31.28 9.80 -21.70
C LYS A 135 -31.56 10.90 -20.67
N LYS A 136 -31.25 10.64 -19.40
CA LYS A 136 -31.45 11.60 -18.29
C LYS A 136 -30.13 12.24 -17.94
N SER A 137 -30.16 13.53 -17.60
CA SER A 137 -29.00 14.21 -17.03
C SER A 137 -28.53 13.45 -15.79
N PRO A 138 -27.22 13.11 -15.70
CA PRO A 138 -26.68 12.50 -14.50
C PRO A 138 -26.89 13.38 -13.27
N ASN A 139 -27.05 12.75 -12.10
CA ASN A 139 -27.16 13.48 -10.83
C ASN A 139 -25.81 14.16 -10.52
N PRO A 140 -25.75 15.48 -10.28
CA PRO A 140 -24.52 16.18 -9.91
C PRO A 140 -23.78 15.59 -8.70
N ALA A 141 -24.51 14.97 -7.76
CA ALA A 141 -23.94 14.31 -6.58
C ALA A 141 -23.11 13.05 -6.92
N LEU A 142 -23.14 12.57 -8.17
CA LEU A 142 -22.24 11.49 -8.63
C LEU A 142 -20.76 11.88 -8.55
N THR A 143 -20.45 13.18 -8.49
CA THR A 143 -19.09 13.67 -8.25
C THR A 143 -18.57 13.26 -6.86
N LEU A 144 -19.43 13.11 -5.86
CA LEU A 144 -19.05 12.60 -4.54
C LEU A 144 -18.66 11.11 -4.58
N ASN A 145 -19.29 10.33 -5.46
CA ASN A 145 -18.89 8.93 -5.68
C ASN A 145 -17.48 8.82 -6.28
N LEU A 146 -17.01 9.84 -7.01
CA LEU A 146 -15.63 9.86 -7.51
C LEU A 146 -14.64 9.84 -6.35
N ILE A 147 -14.93 10.49 -5.22
CA ILE A 147 -14.05 10.47 -4.05
C ILE A 147 -13.84 9.05 -3.55
N ASN A 148 -14.90 8.25 -3.44
CA ASN A 148 -14.78 6.86 -3.04
C ASN A 148 -13.99 6.01 -4.05
N ILE A 149 -14.21 6.23 -5.35
CA ILE A 149 -13.47 5.50 -6.40
C ILE A 149 -11.98 5.88 -6.39
N LEU A 150 -11.67 7.17 -6.26
CA LEU A 150 -10.29 7.67 -6.17
C LEU A 150 -9.61 7.21 -4.88
N TYR A 151 -10.34 7.15 -3.76
CA TYR A 151 -9.85 6.59 -2.51
C TYR A 151 -9.39 5.15 -2.71
N VAL A 152 -10.23 4.28 -3.27
CA VAL A 152 -9.82 2.89 -3.46
C VAL A 152 -8.74 2.73 -4.53
N TYR A 153 -8.71 3.58 -5.56
CA TYR A 153 -7.64 3.55 -6.57
C TYR A 153 -6.28 3.88 -5.96
N THR A 154 -6.17 5.03 -5.30
CA THR A 154 -4.92 5.47 -4.65
C THR A 154 -4.49 4.48 -3.57
N TYR A 155 -5.45 3.94 -2.81
CA TYR A 155 -5.23 2.90 -1.82
C TYR A 155 -4.58 1.66 -2.42
N ILE A 156 -5.16 1.07 -3.49
CA ILE A 156 -4.60 -0.15 -4.09
C ILE A 156 -3.26 0.11 -4.77
N CYS A 157 -3.06 1.28 -5.38
CA CYS A 157 -1.78 1.63 -5.98
C CYS A 157 -0.68 1.70 -4.91
N ARG A 158 -0.94 2.33 -3.76
CA ARG A 158 0.01 2.35 -2.64
C ARG A 158 0.22 0.96 -2.05
N MET A 159 -0.86 0.18 -1.87
CA MET A 159 -0.79 -1.18 -1.31
C MET A 159 0.01 -2.15 -2.18
N PHE A 160 -0.07 -2.00 -3.51
CA PHE A 160 0.63 -2.84 -4.48
C PHE A 160 1.86 -2.17 -5.10
N ASN A 161 2.39 -1.11 -4.49
CA ASN A 161 3.57 -0.38 -5.00
C ASN A 161 3.50 -0.07 -6.51
N GLY A 162 2.33 0.38 -6.98
CA GLY A 162 2.05 0.72 -8.39
C GLY A 162 1.67 -0.47 -9.29
N SER A 163 1.96 -1.71 -8.90
CA SER A 163 1.83 -2.92 -9.71
C SER A 163 0.42 -3.53 -9.73
N ILE A 164 -0.63 -2.72 -9.86
CA ILE A 164 -2.02 -3.20 -9.77
C ILE A 164 -2.43 -4.16 -10.92
N HIS A 165 -1.67 -4.20 -12.02
CA HIS A 165 -1.96 -5.07 -13.18
C HIS A 165 -1.22 -6.41 -13.16
N GLU A 166 -0.29 -6.65 -12.23
CA GLU A 166 0.44 -7.93 -12.14
C GLU A 166 -0.48 -9.07 -11.70
N ASN A 167 -1.29 -8.84 -10.67
CA ASN A 167 -2.33 -9.78 -10.23
C ASN A 167 -3.71 -9.11 -10.29
N VAL A 168 -4.25 -9.06 -11.52
CA VAL A 168 -5.52 -8.39 -11.83
C VAL A 168 -6.68 -8.91 -10.97
N GLN A 169 -6.74 -10.22 -10.71
CA GLN A 169 -7.83 -10.81 -9.94
C GLN A 169 -7.82 -10.30 -8.49
N ASP A 170 -6.66 -10.28 -7.84
CA ASP A 170 -6.54 -9.80 -6.47
C ASP A 170 -6.79 -8.29 -6.38
N SER A 171 -6.27 -7.50 -7.33
CA SER A 171 -6.58 -6.06 -7.40
C SER A 171 -8.08 -5.80 -7.51
N ILE A 172 -8.80 -6.53 -8.37
CA ILE A 172 -10.27 -6.42 -8.50
C ILE A 172 -10.99 -6.79 -7.20
N ASN A 173 -10.56 -7.87 -6.54
CA ASN A 173 -11.17 -8.31 -5.29
C ASN A 173 -11.01 -7.24 -4.19
N VAL A 174 -9.82 -6.65 -4.07
CA VAL A 174 -9.57 -5.57 -3.11
C VAL A 174 -10.43 -4.34 -3.44
N LEU A 175 -10.55 -3.96 -4.72
CA LEU A 175 -11.41 -2.85 -5.14
C LEU A 175 -12.87 -3.06 -4.76
N TRP A 176 -13.40 -4.29 -4.94
CA TRP A 176 -14.76 -4.60 -4.53
C TRP A 176 -14.95 -4.70 -3.03
N ASP A 177 -13.94 -5.17 -2.29
CA ASP A 177 -14.02 -5.22 -0.84
C ASP A 177 -14.02 -3.81 -0.23
N LEU A 178 -13.25 -2.88 -0.80
CA LEU A 178 -13.08 -1.54 -0.28
C LEU A 178 -14.09 -0.51 -0.80
N SER A 179 -14.64 -0.68 -2.01
CA SER A 179 -15.56 0.30 -2.60
C SER A 179 -17.00 -0.21 -2.67
N PRO A 180 -17.91 0.35 -1.84
CA PRO A 180 -19.34 0.11 -2.00
C PRO A 180 -19.86 0.51 -3.38
N ILE A 181 -19.29 1.57 -3.98
CA ILE A 181 -19.64 2.05 -5.32
C ILE A 181 -19.32 1.02 -6.37
N LEU A 182 -18.14 0.40 -6.34
CA LEU A 182 -17.77 -0.60 -7.34
C LEU A 182 -18.47 -1.94 -7.10
N ASN A 183 -18.67 -2.32 -5.83
CA ASN A 183 -19.23 -3.61 -5.45
C ASN A 183 -20.75 -3.72 -5.68
N THR A 184 -21.51 -2.65 -5.46
CA THR A 184 -22.98 -2.68 -5.54
C THR A 184 -23.49 -2.49 -6.98
N THR A 185 -24.59 -3.15 -7.35
CA THR A 185 -25.33 -2.86 -8.60
C THR A 185 -26.46 -1.84 -8.39
N LYS A 186 -26.72 -1.45 -7.15
CA LYS A 186 -27.75 -0.46 -6.80
C LYS A 186 -27.26 0.96 -7.08
N ASN A 187 -28.20 1.88 -7.26
CA ASN A 187 -27.88 3.30 -7.32
C ASN A 187 -27.51 3.76 -5.90
N LEU A 188 -26.21 3.92 -5.66
CA LEU A 188 -25.66 4.50 -4.44
C LEU A 188 -25.07 5.86 -4.79
N VAL A 189 -25.43 6.89 -4.02
CA VAL A 189 -24.94 8.26 -4.19
C VAL A 189 -24.68 8.80 -2.79
N PHE A 190 -23.42 9.13 -2.51
CA PHE A 190 -23.05 9.76 -1.25
C PHE A 190 -23.60 11.19 -1.16
N GLN A 191 -23.77 11.66 0.06
CA GLN A 191 -24.29 12.99 0.39
C GLN A 191 -23.18 13.97 0.79
N SER A 192 -21.99 13.48 1.13
CA SER A 192 -20.81 14.30 1.46
C SER A 192 -19.50 13.61 1.13
N VAL A 193 -18.40 14.38 1.13
CA VAL A 193 -17.02 13.89 1.01
C VAL A 193 -16.64 13.00 2.19
N ASP A 194 -17.02 13.39 3.41
CA ASP A 194 -16.85 12.57 4.62
C ASP A 194 -17.50 11.19 4.43
N GLU A 195 -18.78 11.14 4.04
CA GLU A 195 -19.48 9.86 3.85
C GLU A 195 -18.77 8.97 2.83
N ALA A 196 -18.29 9.54 1.72
CA ALA A 196 -17.57 8.82 0.68
C ALA A 196 -16.22 8.25 1.15
N ILE A 197 -15.48 8.98 2.00
CA ILE A 197 -14.21 8.55 2.60
C ILE A 197 -14.48 7.49 3.66
N THR A 198 -15.38 7.78 4.61
CA THR A 198 -15.74 6.93 5.75
C THR A 198 -16.24 5.55 5.30
N ALA A 199 -16.97 5.50 4.18
CA ALA A 199 -17.46 4.25 3.61
C ALA A 199 -16.35 3.23 3.28
N SER A 200 -15.15 3.69 2.91
CA SER A 200 -14.00 2.82 2.63
C SER A 200 -13.01 2.76 3.80
N SER A 201 -12.77 3.88 4.50
CA SER A 201 -11.81 3.91 5.61
C SER A 201 -12.25 3.02 6.77
N MET A 202 -13.55 2.95 7.07
CA MET A 202 -14.07 2.05 8.10
C MET A 202 -13.75 0.58 7.81
N ILE A 203 -13.81 0.17 6.54
CA ILE A 203 -13.45 -1.19 6.11
C ILE A 203 -11.96 -1.44 6.32
N THR A 204 -11.10 -0.49 5.96
CA THR A 204 -9.64 -0.61 6.12
C THR A 204 -9.21 -0.65 7.59
N ILE A 205 -9.93 0.04 8.47
CA ILE A 205 -9.63 0.06 9.91
C ILE A 205 -10.08 -1.23 10.59
N GLN A 206 -11.26 -1.74 10.23
CA GLN A 206 -11.88 -2.88 10.90
C GLN A 206 -11.40 -4.23 10.38
N ASN A 207 -10.96 -4.31 9.13
CA ASN A 207 -10.52 -5.55 8.51
C ASN A 207 -9.00 -5.70 8.61
N PRO A 208 -8.47 -6.69 9.35
CA PRO A 208 -7.03 -6.92 9.49
C PRO A 208 -6.30 -7.07 8.14
N LYS A 209 -6.97 -7.62 7.11
CA LYS A 209 -6.43 -7.78 5.76
C LYS A 209 -6.04 -6.44 5.12
N TYR A 210 -6.76 -5.38 5.47
CA TYR A 210 -6.59 -4.04 4.90
C TYR A 210 -6.10 -3.04 5.94
N LYS A 211 -5.63 -3.51 7.09
CA LYS A 211 -5.15 -2.61 8.13
C LYS A 211 -3.81 -2.02 7.71
N GLN A 212 -3.72 -0.70 7.76
CA GLN A 212 -2.52 0.07 7.46
C GLN A 212 -2.17 0.99 8.64
N PRO A 213 -0.93 1.52 8.71
CA PRO A 213 -0.57 2.51 9.70
C PRO A 213 -1.51 3.74 9.67
N PRO A 214 -1.76 4.41 10.81
CA PRO A 214 -2.67 5.57 10.87
C PRO A 214 -2.34 6.68 9.86
N GLU A 215 -1.05 6.88 9.58
CA GLU A 215 -0.55 7.88 8.62
C GLU A 215 -0.98 7.57 7.18
N PHE A 216 -1.24 6.30 6.87
CA PHE A 216 -1.61 5.85 5.54
C PHE A 216 -2.90 6.52 5.06
N GLN A 217 -3.90 6.71 5.93
CA GLN A 217 -5.13 7.40 5.53
C GLN A 217 -4.85 8.84 5.10
N SER A 218 -4.01 9.58 5.84
CA SER A 218 -3.65 10.95 5.45
C SER A 218 -2.87 11.01 4.13
N LEU A 219 -2.04 10.00 3.85
CA LEU A 219 -1.33 9.84 2.58
C LEU A 219 -2.30 9.64 1.42
N ILE A 220 -3.26 8.71 1.57
CA ILE A 220 -4.32 8.44 0.58
C ILE A 220 -5.14 9.70 0.29
N LEU A 221 -5.53 10.45 1.32
CA LEU A 221 -6.26 11.70 1.10
C LEU A 221 -5.40 12.75 0.38
N GLY A 222 -4.09 12.79 0.64
CA GLY A 222 -3.14 13.62 -0.11
C GLY A 222 -3.03 13.23 -1.59
N ASP A 223 -3.05 11.94 -1.88
CA ASP A 223 -3.05 11.42 -3.25
C ASP A 223 -4.31 11.83 -4.01
N ILE A 224 -5.49 11.75 -3.37
CA ILE A 224 -6.75 12.21 -3.96
C ILE A 224 -6.70 13.71 -4.25
N VAL A 225 -6.16 14.54 -3.34
CA VAL A 225 -5.97 15.98 -3.56
C VAL A 225 -5.11 16.25 -4.80
N CYS A 226 -4.03 15.49 -5.00
CA CYS A 226 -3.20 15.59 -6.20
C CYS A 226 -3.98 15.24 -7.47
N LEU A 227 -4.75 14.14 -7.45
CA LEU A 227 -5.56 13.70 -8.60
C LEU A 227 -6.66 14.70 -8.98
N LEU A 228 -7.28 15.36 -8.00
CA LEU A 228 -8.35 16.34 -8.24
C LEU A 228 -7.86 17.66 -8.86
N THR A 229 -6.55 17.86 -9.01
CA THR A 229 -5.96 19.07 -9.64
C THR A 229 -6.34 19.22 -11.12
N SER A 230 -6.69 18.14 -11.82
CA SER A 230 -7.09 18.22 -13.23
C SER A 230 -8.06 17.12 -13.63
N ILE A 231 -8.92 17.41 -14.60
CA ILE A 231 -9.81 16.43 -15.23
C ILE A 231 -8.98 15.27 -15.82
N ASP A 232 -7.85 15.57 -16.47
CA ASP A 232 -6.97 14.56 -17.09
C ASP A 232 -6.40 13.57 -16.08
N ALA A 233 -6.02 14.02 -14.88
CA ALA A 233 -5.55 13.12 -13.83
C ALA A 233 -6.67 12.19 -13.34
N VAL A 234 -7.88 12.71 -13.13
CA VAL A 234 -9.05 11.88 -12.79
C VAL A 234 -9.36 10.88 -13.91
N LEU A 235 -9.35 11.33 -15.17
CA LEU A 235 -9.58 10.47 -16.33
C LEU A 235 -8.50 9.39 -16.48
N ALA A 236 -7.23 9.70 -16.20
CA ALA A 236 -6.14 8.73 -16.24
C ALA A 236 -6.36 7.62 -15.19
N ALA A 237 -6.67 7.99 -13.95
CA ALA A 237 -6.97 7.05 -12.87
C ALA A 237 -8.18 6.15 -13.19
N LEU A 238 -9.29 6.74 -13.67
CA LEU A 238 -10.47 5.98 -14.06
C LEU A 238 -10.22 5.08 -15.26
N SER A 239 -9.44 5.54 -16.24
CA SER A 239 -9.06 4.75 -17.43
C SER A 239 -8.18 3.55 -17.05
N ASP A 240 -7.32 3.72 -16.05
CA ASP A 240 -6.47 2.65 -15.53
C ASP A 240 -7.28 1.55 -14.84
N LEU A 241 -8.21 1.94 -13.96
CA LEU A 241 -9.20 1.02 -13.40
C LEU A 241 -10.03 0.34 -14.49
N TYR A 242 -10.50 1.08 -15.49
CA TYR A 242 -11.28 0.51 -16.59
C TYR A 242 -10.50 -0.59 -17.31
N ARG A 243 -9.21 -0.36 -17.62
CA ARG A 243 -8.34 -1.36 -18.25
C ARG A 243 -8.11 -2.58 -17.37
N LEU A 244 -8.00 -2.40 -16.05
CA LEU A 244 -7.87 -3.51 -15.09
C LEU A 244 -9.08 -4.46 -15.18
N PHE A 245 -10.31 -3.92 -15.22
CA PHE A 245 -11.52 -4.74 -15.40
C PHE A 245 -11.68 -5.29 -16.83
N GLN A 246 -11.12 -4.60 -17.82
CA GLN A 246 -11.15 -5.05 -19.21
C GLN A 246 -10.20 -6.22 -19.46
N SER A 247 -8.99 -6.21 -18.88
CA SER A 247 -8.00 -7.28 -19.03
C SER A 247 -8.51 -8.60 -18.43
N GLN A 248 -9.18 -8.55 -17.28
CA GLN A 248 -9.79 -9.73 -16.65
C GLN A 248 -10.94 -10.35 -17.48
N GLN A 249 -11.56 -9.58 -18.38
CA GLN A 249 -12.56 -10.16 -19.29
C GLN A 249 -11.90 -10.92 -20.44
N GLN A 250 -10.72 -10.49 -20.89
CA GLN A 250 -10.00 -11.09 -22.01
C GLN A 250 -9.30 -12.40 -21.61
N THR A 251 -8.72 -12.47 -20.41
CA THR A 251 -8.16 -13.70 -19.83
C THR A 251 -9.22 -14.79 -19.65
N SER A 252 -10.47 -14.40 -19.39
CA SER A 252 -11.61 -15.30 -19.22
C SER A 252 -12.12 -15.93 -20.54
N THR A 253 -11.75 -15.41 -21.70
CA THR A 253 -12.21 -15.90 -23.03
C THR A 253 -11.18 -16.81 -23.70
N THR A 254 -9.88 -16.58 -23.51
CA THR A 254 -8.79 -17.38 -24.12
C THR A 254 -8.66 -18.80 -23.55
N THR A 255 -9.00 -19.01 -22.27
CA THR A 255 -8.99 -20.37 -21.68
C THR A 255 -10.09 -21.30 -22.22
N THR A 256 -11.05 -20.77 -23.00
CA THR A 256 -12.15 -21.58 -23.59
C THR A 256 -11.74 -22.25 -24.91
N SER A 257 -10.56 -21.95 -25.46
CA SER A 257 -10.09 -22.48 -26.76
C SER A 257 -9.54 -23.91 -26.71
N ASN A 258 -9.30 -24.47 -25.52
CA ASN A 258 -8.92 -25.89 -25.36
C ASN A 258 -10.17 -26.77 -25.23
N ASN A 259 -10.61 -27.31 -26.37
CA ASN A 259 -11.84 -28.10 -26.58
C ASN A 259 -11.94 -29.46 -25.83
N TYR A 260 -11.29 -29.65 -24.68
CA TYR A 260 -11.25 -30.93 -23.95
C TYR A 260 -11.82 -30.90 -22.51
N LEU A 261 -12.72 -29.97 -22.17
CA LEU A 261 -13.39 -29.95 -20.86
C LEU A 261 -14.92 -29.76 -20.98
N PRO A 262 -15.73 -30.38 -20.09
CA PRO A 262 -17.18 -30.36 -20.20
C PRO A 262 -17.74 -28.94 -20.06
N LYS A 263 -18.61 -28.56 -21.00
CA LYS A 263 -19.41 -27.33 -20.98
C LYS A 263 -20.43 -27.36 -19.83
N ASN A 264 -20.01 -26.94 -18.63
CA ASN A 264 -20.92 -26.40 -17.63
C ASN A 264 -20.15 -25.42 -16.74
N PRO A 265 -20.14 -24.11 -17.05
CA PRO A 265 -19.64 -23.13 -16.11
C PRO A 265 -20.48 -23.20 -14.83
N SER A 266 -19.83 -23.21 -13.66
CA SER A 266 -20.54 -23.09 -12.40
C SER A 266 -21.24 -21.72 -12.35
N LYS A 267 -22.46 -21.67 -11.83
CA LYS A 267 -23.24 -20.41 -11.66
C LYS A 267 -22.42 -19.27 -11.04
N THR A 268 -21.52 -19.61 -10.12
CA THR A 268 -20.59 -18.69 -9.46
C THR A 268 -19.59 -18.01 -10.41
N LYS A 269 -19.08 -18.72 -11.43
CA LYS A 269 -18.16 -18.14 -12.44
C LYS A 269 -18.90 -17.17 -13.36
N ASP A 270 -20.13 -17.50 -13.74
CA ASP A 270 -20.95 -16.62 -14.57
C ASP A 270 -21.36 -15.35 -13.82
N ASP A 271 -21.69 -15.47 -12.53
CA ASP A 271 -21.97 -14.31 -11.66
C ASP A 271 -20.75 -13.40 -11.50
N TYR A 272 -19.54 -13.97 -11.34
CA TYR A 272 -18.29 -13.21 -11.29
C TYR A 272 -18.03 -12.45 -12.60
N LYS A 273 -18.08 -13.13 -13.76
CA LYS A 273 -17.86 -12.50 -15.07
C LYS A 273 -18.86 -11.36 -15.31
N LYS A 274 -20.13 -11.59 -14.95
CA LYS A 274 -21.17 -10.55 -15.02
C LYS A 274 -20.84 -9.36 -14.12
N LYS A 275 -20.35 -9.61 -12.89
CA LYS A 275 -19.96 -8.54 -11.96
C LYS A 275 -18.78 -7.72 -12.49
N VAL A 276 -17.75 -8.37 -13.06
CA VAL A 276 -16.62 -7.70 -13.73
C VAL A 276 -17.12 -6.79 -14.85
N PHE A 277 -17.95 -7.32 -15.75
CA PHE A 277 -18.53 -6.55 -16.86
C PHE A 277 -19.36 -5.35 -16.38
N LEU A 278 -20.22 -5.53 -15.37
CA LEU A 278 -21.04 -4.43 -14.84
C LEU A 278 -20.17 -3.35 -14.18
N THR A 279 -19.07 -3.74 -13.52
CA THR A 279 -18.13 -2.79 -12.91
C THR A 279 -17.35 -2.03 -13.99
N GLU A 280 -16.90 -2.72 -15.04
CA GLU A 280 -16.27 -2.11 -16.23
C GLU A 280 -17.18 -1.04 -16.86
N LYS A 281 -18.46 -1.34 -17.08
CA LYS A 281 -19.43 -0.37 -17.63
C LYS A 281 -19.71 0.79 -16.69
N LYS A 282 -19.72 0.56 -15.38
CA LYS A 282 -19.87 1.61 -14.39
C LYS A 282 -18.67 2.57 -14.41
N LEU A 283 -17.45 2.04 -14.48
CA LEU A 283 -16.24 2.85 -14.61
C LEU A 283 -16.27 3.66 -15.91
N TYR A 284 -16.64 3.05 -17.03
CA TYR A 284 -16.78 3.77 -18.30
C TYR A 284 -17.81 4.89 -18.23
N PHE A 285 -18.92 4.69 -17.52
CA PHE A 285 -19.89 5.75 -17.26
C PHE A 285 -19.28 6.92 -16.48
N TYR A 286 -18.48 6.67 -15.43
CA TYR A 286 -17.78 7.73 -14.71
C TYR A 286 -16.73 8.44 -15.57
N ILE A 287 -16.01 7.73 -16.44
CA ILE A 287 -15.09 8.32 -17.41
C ILE A 287 -15.85 9.31 -18.32
N ALA A 288 -16.96 8.88 -18.92
CA ALA A 288 -17.77 9.73 -19.78
C ALA A 288 -18.42 10.90 -19.02
N TYR A 289 -18.79 10.68 -17.76
CA TYR A 289 -19.35 11.72 -16.89
C TYR A 289 -18.31 12.80 -16.58
N VAL A 290 -17.12 12.41 -16.14
CA VAL A 290 -16.01 13.35 -15.87
C VAL A 290 -15.60 14.09 -17.14
N ASN A 291 -15.51 13.39 -18.27
CA ASN A 291 -15.20 14.00 -19.58
C ASN A 291 -16.27 15.01 -20.04
N SER A 292 -17.50 14.91 -19.52
CA SER A 292 -18.57 15.86 -19.84
C SER A 292 -18.58 17.10 -18.95
N LEU A 293 -17.77 17.13 -17.88
CA LEU A 293 -17.64 18.31 -17.05
C LEU A 293 -17.01 19.45 -17.87
N PRO A 294 -17.50 20.70 -17.75
CA PRO A 294 -16.95 21.79 -18.54
C PRO A 294 -15.48 22.00 -18.20
N GLN A 295 -14.59 21.87 -19.19
CA GLN A 295 -13.13 22.00 -19.01
C GLN A 295 -12.71 23.37 -18.45
N GLN A 296 -13.51 24.42 -18.69
CA GLN A 296 -13.29 25.79 -18.17
C GLN A 296 -13.90 25.99 -16.78
N SER A 297 -14.67 25.03 -16.26
CA SER A 297 -15.35 25.06 -14.96
C SER A 297 -14.89 23.86 -14.12
N THR A 298 -13.60 23.82 -13.80
CA THR A 298 -13.03 22.90 -12.79
C THR A 298 -13.49 23.22 -11.37
N ALA A 299 -14.37 24.20 -11.18
CA ALA A 299 -14.89 24.63 -9.88
C ALA A 299 -15.41 23.45 -9.04
N VAL A 300 -16.06 22.46 -9.65
CA VAL A 300 -16.53 21.27 -8.92
C VAL A 300 -15.36 20.43 -8.39
N LEU A 301 -14.30 20.22 -9.19
CA LEU A 301 -13.12 19.48 -8.74
C LEU A 301 -12.35 20.28 -7.68
N GLU A 302 -12.25 21.60 -7.80
CA GLU A 302 -11.63 22.45 -6.78
C GLU A 302 -12.39 22.42 -5.46
N ILE A 303 -13.72 22.48 -5.49
CA ILE A 303 -14.55 22.34 -4.27
C ILE A 303 -14.27 21.00 -3.61
N LEU A 304 -14.33 19.90 -4.36
CA LEU A 304 -14.03 18.56 -3.85
C LEU A 304 -12.60 18.47 -3.32
N ARG A 305 -11.63 19.06 -4.01
CA ARG A 305 -10.23 19.07 -3.61
C ARG A 305 -10.05 19.78 -2.27
N HIS A 306 -10.70 20.92 -2.08
CA HIS A 306 -10.69 21.65 -0.81
C HIS A 306 -11.37 20.87 0.32
N GLU A 307 -12.50 20.21 0.06
CA GLU A 307 -13.18 19.37 1.05
C GLU A 307 -12.34 18.16 1.46
N VAL A 308 -11.70 17.48 0.51
CA VAL A 308 -10.79 16.35 0.80
C VAL A 308 -9.54 16.84 1.55
N GLU A 309 -8.97 17.99 1.20
CA GLU A 309 -7.84 18.58 1.93
C GLU A 309 -8.23 18.91 3.37
N ALA A 310 -9.45 19.42 3.61
CA ALA A 310 -9.94 19.68 4.96
C ALA A 310 -10.03 18.38 5.80
N GLU A 311 -10.57 17.29 5.23
CA GLU A 311 -10.58 15.98 5.90
C GLU A 311 -9.16 15.43 6.10
N ARG A 312 -8.22 15.68 5.18
CA ARG A 312 -6.80 15.30 5.35
C ARG A 312 -6.18 16.01 6.54
N VAL A 313 -6.33 17.32 6.63
CA VAL A 313 -5.78 18.14 7.73
C VAL A 313 -6.37 17.69 9.07
N LYS A 314 -7.69 17.42 9.11
CA LYS A 314 -8.36 16.87 10.29
C LYS A 314 -7.78 15.51 10.70
N CYS A 315 -7.60 14.59 9.76
CA CYS A 315 -6.99 13.28 9.99
C CYS A 315 -5.55 13.39 10.55
N ILE A 316 -4.73 14.29 10.00
CA ILE A 316 -3.36 14.54 10.50
C ILE A 316 -3.39 15.08 11.94
N ARG A 317 -4.27 16.05 12.22
CA ARG A 317 -4.40 16.63 13.57
C ARG A 317 -4.82 15.58 14.60
N GLU A 318 -5.82 14.77 14.27
CA GLU A 318 -6.30 13.69 15.15
C GLU A 318 -5.19 12.64 15.39
N GLY A 319 -4.42 12.30 14.35
CA GLY A 319 -3.26 11.41 14.49
C GLY A 319 -2.16 11.97 15.41
N GLN A 320 -1.87 13.27 15.32
CA GLN A 320 -0.91 13.94 16.20
C GLN A 320 -1.40 14.04 17.65
N GLU A 321 -2.69 14.29 17.85
CA GLU A 321 -3.31 14.27 19.18
C GLU A 321 -3.20 12.87 19.80
N TYR A 322 -3.54 11.82 19.05
CA TYR A 322 -3.40 10.44 19.51
C TYR A 322 -1.97 10.07 19.88
N LYS A 323 -0.97 10.46 19.06
CA LYS A 323 0.45 10.24 19.37
C LYS A 323 0.87 10.91 20.67
N ARG A 324 0.53 12.19 20.84
CA ARG A 324 0.86 12.94 22.08
C ARG A 324 0.21 12.33 23.31
N ASP A 325 -1.04 11.89 23.20
CA ASP A 325 -1.73 11.29 24.34
C ASP A 325 -1.18 9.90 24.67
N ARG A 326 -0.79 9.13 23.65
CA ARG A 326 -0.07 7.86 23.83
C ARG A 326 1.28 8.07 24.54
N GLU A 327 2.08 9.04 24.10
CA GLU A 327 3.37 9.37 24.74
C GLU A 327 3.21 9.76 26.20
N LYS A 328 2.22 10.61 26.54
CA LYS A 328 1.91 10.97 27.93
C LYS A 328 1.51 9.75 28.78
N ILE A 329 0.71 8.84 28.20
CA ILE A 329 0.32 7.61 28.88
C ILE A 329 1.57 6.76 29.13
N GLU A 330 2.39 6.53 28.11
CA GLU A 330 3.63 5.76 28.23
C GLU A 330 4.59 6.38 29.26
N GLU A 331 4.71 7.71 29.34
CA GLU A 331 5.51 8.40 30.37
C GLU A 331 4.95 8.17 31.79
N VAL A 332 3.64 8.29 31.98
CA VAL A 332 2.98 8.09 33.27
C VAL A 332 3.08 6.64 33.77
N PHE A 333 3.06 5.66 32.86
CA PHE A 333 3.14 4.24 33.23
C PHE A 333 4.58 3.72 33.25
N GLY A 334 5.47 4.22 32.40
CA GLY A 334 6.91 3.93 32.42
C GLY A 334 7.57 4.42 33.70
N ASN A 335 7.21 5.62 34.17
CA ASN A 335 7.71 6.15 35.45
C ASN A 335 7.19 5.39 36.68
N ARG A 336 6.07 4.64 36.58
CA ARG A 336 5.58 3.79 37.68
C ARG A 336 6.31 2.46 37.81
N GLN A 337 6.96 1.96 36.74
CA GLN A 337 7.76 0.74 36.83
C GLN A 337 9.14 0.99 37.45
N TYR A 338 9.69 2.21 37.32
CA TYR A 338 10.95 2.59 37.99
C TYR A 338 10.78 3.16 39.41
N GLY A 339 9.58 3.62 39.77
CA GLY A 339 9.32 4.24 41.08
C GLY A 339 8.95 3.28 42.22
N LYS A 340 9.14 1.96 42.07
CA LYS A 340 8.73 0.96 43.08
C LYS A 340 9.87 0.28 43.87
N ASP A 341 11.14 0.57 43.56
CA ASP A 341 12.28 -0.09 44.21
C ASP A 341 13.09 0.79 45.18
N GLU A 342 12.72 2.06 45.43
CA GLU A 342 13.53 2.96 46.28
C GLU A 342 12.84 3.54 47.52
N SER A 343 11.74 2.95 48.01
CA SER A 343 11.18 3.39 49.30
C SER A 343 10.60 2.24 50.12
N GLU A 344 11.46 1.39 50.68
CA GLU A 344 11.21 0.67 51.94
C GLU A 344 12.48 -0.04 52.46
N ILE A 345 13.55 0.72 52.70
CA ILE A 345 14.62 0.28 53.62
C ILE A 345 14.92 1.44 54.57
N GLU A 346 14.07 1.64 55.58
CA GLU A 346 14.50 2.24 56.84
C GLU A 346 13.89 1.44 58.00
N SER A 347 14.72 0.52 58.49
CA SER A 347 14.97 0.19 59.89
C SER A 347 13.98 0.73 60.94
N ASN A 348 13.34 -0.18 61.68
CA ASN A 348 13.23 0.04 63.13
C ASN A 348 13.34 -1.27 63.90
N ASP A 349 14.50 -1.44 64.53
CA ASP A 349 14.84 -2.50 65.47
C ASP A 349 14.16 -2.25 66.83
N GLY A 350 13.50 -3.29 67.34
CA GLY A 350 13.49 -3.68 68.76
C GLY A 350 12.77 -2.80 69.79
N LYS A 351 11.66 -3.34 70.34
CA LYS A 351 11.58 -3.78 71.75
C LYS A 351 10.17 -4.26 72.16
N GLY A 352 10.12 -5.53 72.56
CA GLY A 352 9.52 -5.96 73.83
C GLY A 352 8.00 -6.10 73.95
N GLY A 353 7.56 -7.31 74.33
CA GLY A 353 6.41 -7.48 75.23
C GLY A 353 5.26 -8.37 74.75
N LEU A 354 5.37 -9.67 75.03
CA LEU A 354 4.43 -10.47 75.84
C LEU A 354 2.90 -10.24 75.74
N ILE A 355 2.18 -11.38 75.64
CA ILE A 355 0.80 -11.73 76.10
C ILE A 355 -0.18 -12.03 74.95
N THR A 356 -0.39 -13.32 74.61
CA THR A 356 -1.50 -14.24 75.01
C THR A 356 -2.83 -13.94 74.32
N GLU A 357 -3.33 -14.86 73.48
CA GLU A 357 -4.55 -15.64 73.73
C GLU A 357 -5.00 -16.46 72.49
N ILE A 358 -5.14 -17.77 72.77
CA ILE A 358 -5.89 -18.86 72.11
C ILE A 358 -5.40 -19.38 70.75
#